data_AF-X1JKI0-F1
#
_entry.id   AF-X1JKI0-F1
#
_cell.length_a   1.000
_cell.length_b   1.000
_cell.length_c   1.000
_cell.angle_alpha   90.00
_cell.angle_beta   90.00
_cell.angle_gamma   90.00
#
_symmetry.space_group_name_H-M   'P 1'
#
loop_
_entity.id
_entity.type
_entity.pdbx_description
1 polymer ?
#
loop_
_entity_poly.entity_id
_entity_poly.type
_entity_poly.pdbx_seq_one_letter_code
_entity_poly.pdbx_strand_id
1 'polypeptide(L)' 'MMNLTSDEIHAFVIGFAETFCPWEPRYNSMLPIPKCLEKEQHYYSVGRDCGFVALGLFIVILAKIAKEVLT' A
#
# COMPACT_ATOMS: atom_id res chain seq x y z
N MET A 1 3.62 -12.53 26.28
CA MET A 1 3.90 -11.46 25.31
C MET A 1 4.68 -12.11 24.18
N MET A 2 4.09 -12.23 23.00
CA MET A 2 4.77 -12.87 21.86
C MET A 2 5.79 -11.85 21.34
N ASN A 3 7.08 -12.13 21.51
CA ASN A 3 8.13 -11.26 20.98
C ASN A 3 8.16 -11.44 19.46
N LEU A 4 7.73 -10.42 18.71
CA LEU A 4 7.91 -10.42 17.26
C LEU A 4 9.40 -10.38 16.94
N THR A 5 9.81 -11.23 16.01
CA THR A 5 11.14 -11.22 15.43
C THR A 5 11.30 -10.05 14.46
N SER A 6 12.56 -9.67 14.18
CA SER A 6 12.87 -8.64 13.18
C SER A 6 12.29 -8.99 11.81
N ASP A 7 12.29 -10.27 11.45
CA ASP A 7 11.81 -10.75 10.15
C ASP A 7 10.28 -10.63 10.04
N GLU A 8 9.55 -10.92 11.13
CA GLU A 8 8.09 -10.75 11.17
C GLU A 8 7.69 -9.27 11.06
N ILE A 9 8.41 -8.38 11.74
CA ILE A 9 8.19 -6.93 11.62
C ILE A 9 8.48 -6.48 10.18
N HIS A 10 9.58 -6.94 9.59
CA HIS A 10 9.96 -6.61 8.23
C HIS A 10 8.89 -7.06 7.21
N ALA A 11 8.41 -8.30 7.33
CA ALA A 11 7.35 -8.84 6.49
C ALA A 11 6.03 -8.06 6.64
N PHE A 12 5.68 -7.67 7.88
CA PHE A 12 4.50 -6.85 8.13
C PHE A 12 4.59 -5.47 7.47
N VAL A 13 5.72 -4.78 7.61
CA VAL A 13 5.92 -3.44 7.02
C VAL A 13 5.85 -3.51 5.49
N ILE A 14 6.44 -4.54 4.88
CA ILE A 14 6.33 -4.76 3.42
C ILE A 14 4.88 -4.98 3.02
N GLY A 15 4.17 -5.88 3.69
CA GLY A 15 2.76 -6.16 3.38
C GLY A 15 1.87 -4.93 3.54
N PHE A 16 2.10 -4.14 4.60
CA PHE A 16 1.39 -2.89 4.85
C PHE A 16 1.67 -1.85 3.76
N ALA A 17 2.93 -1.66 3.36
CA ALA A 17 3.27 -0.73 2.28
C ALA A 17 2.69 -1.17 0.94
N GLU A 18 2.68 -2.47 0.64
CA GLU A 18 2.11 -3.05 -0.57
C GLU A 18 0.60 -2.80 -0.66
N THR A 19 -0.12 -2.88 0.47
CA THR A 19 -1.55 -2.54 0.50
C THR A 19 -1.83 -1.10 0.10
N PHE A 20 -0.95 -0.13 0.42
CA PHE A 20 -1.12 1.26 0.02
C PHE A 20 -0.48 1.60 -1.32
N CYS A 21 0.25 0.66 -1.94
CA CYS A 21 0.89 0.89 -3.22
C CYS A 21 -0.17 0.95 -4.32
N PRO A 22 -0.32 2.08 -5.04
CA PRO A 22 -1.30 2.16 -6.13
C PRO A 22 -0.97 1.25 -7.32
N TRP A 23 0.29 0.79 -7.43
CA TRP A 23 0.75 -0.03 -8.54
C TRP A 23 0.44 -1.49 -8.31
N GLU A 24 0.21 -2.22 -9.41
CA GLU A 24 0.12 -3.67 -9.38
C GLU A 24 1.39 -4.32 -8.81
N PRO A 25 1.25 -5.46 -8.10
CA PRO A 25 2.39 -6.09 -7.48
C PRO A 25 3.33 -6.58 -8.58
N ARG A 26 4.61 -6.20 -8.51
CA ARG A 26 5.60 -6.57 -9.55
C ARG A 26 5.82 -8.08 -9.61
N TYR A 27 5.64 -8.77 -8.48
CA TYR A 27 5.73 -10.22 -8.38
C TYR A 27 4.37 -10.78 -8.04
N ASN A 28 3.73 -11.42 -9.01
CA ASN A 28 2.60 -12.29 -8.73
C ASN A 28 3.14 -13.52 -8.00
N SER A 29 2.77 -13.71 -6.74
CA SER A 29 3.10 -14.95 -6.05
C SER A 29 2.46 -16.10 -6.83
N MET A 30 3.27 -16.98 -7.43
CA MET A 30 2.75 -18.21 -8.06
C MET A 30 2.22 -19.21 -7.03
N LEU A 31 2.32 -18.88 -5.73
CA LEU A 31 1.77 -19.67 -4.65
C LEU A 31 0.25 -19.45 -4.58
N PRO A 32 -0.53 -20.53 -4.40
CA PRO A 32 -1.96 -20.41 -4.20
C PRO A 32 -2.25 -19.59 -2.93
N ILE A 33 -3.17 -18.64 -3.04
CA ILE A 33 -3.62 -17.84 -1.90
C ILE A 33 -4.19 -18.82 -0.86
N PRO A 34 -3.69 -18.82 0.39
CA PRO A 34 -4.27 -19.60 1.47
C PRO A 34 -5.77 -19.30 1.61
N LYS A 35 -6.62 -20.32 1.79
CA LYS A 35 -8.08 -20.14 1.93
C LYS A 35 -8.49 -19.17 3.04
N CYS A 36 -7.65 -18.98 4.06
CA CYS A 36 -7.88 -17.98 5.10
C CYS A 36 -7.75 -16.54 4.59
N LEU A 37 -6.93 -16.30 3.57
CA LEU A 37 -6.66 -14.98 2.98
C LEU A 37 -7.57 -14.66 1.78
N GLU A 38 -8.28 -15.64 1.20
CA GLU A 38 -9.24 -15.40 0.09
C GLU A 38 -10.30 -14.35 0.47
N LYS A 39 -10.74 -14.38 1.72
CA LYS A 39 -11.71 -13.41 2.23
C LYS A 39 -11.11 -12.05 2.52
N GLU A 40 -9.78 -11.92 2.65
CA GLU A 40 -9.10 -10.68 3.02
C GLU A 40 -8.67 -9.84 1.82
N GLN A 41 -8.89 -10.34 0.59
CA GLN A 41 -8.58 -9.62 -0.64
C GLN A 41 -9.26 -8.23 -0.71
N HIS A 42 -10.41 -8.05 -0.07
CA HIS A 42 -11.06 -6.74 -0.01
C HIS A 42 -10.24 -5.70 0.78
N TYR A 43 -9.52 -6.10 1.84
CA TYR A 43 -8.62 -5.18 2.55
C TYR A 43 -7.46 -4.75 1.65
N TYR A 44 -6.98 -5.68 0.81
CA TYR A 44 -5.95 -5.38 -0.18
C TYR A 44 -6.43 -4.38 -1.23
N SER A 45 -7.61 -4.60 -1.81
CA SER A 45 -8.20 -3.67 -2.79
C SER A 45 -8.51 -2.30 -2.20
N VAL A 46 -9.11 -2.25 -1.00
CA VAL A 46 -9.45 -0.98 -0.32
C VAL A 46 -8.18 -0.19 0.06
N GLY A 47 -7.13 -0.88 0.50
CA GLY A 47 -5.84 -0.25 0.76
C GLY A 47 -5.30 0.48 -0.48
N ARG A 48 -5.41 -0.15 -1.66
CA ARG A 48 -4.93 0.43 -2.92
C ARG A 48 -5.74 1.64 -3.34
N ASP A 49 -7.06 1.58 -3.20
CA ASP A 49 -7.94 2.72 -3.46
C ASP A 49 -7.55 3.91 -2.56
N CYS A 50 -7.28 3.64 -1.28
CA CYS A 50 -6.78 4.66 -0.36
C CYS A 50 -5.41 5.22 -0.78
N GLY A 51 -4.51 4.35 -1.26
CA GLY A 51 -3.22 4.74 -1.84
C GLY A 51 -3.35 5.69 -3.03
N PHE A 52 -4.25 5.39 -3.96
CA PHE A 52 -4.56 6.26 -5.11
C PHE A 52 -5.10 7.61 -4.69
N VAL A 53 -6.03 7.65 -3.73
CA VAL A 53 -6.58 8.91 -3.18
C VAL A 53 -5.47 9.73 -2.53
N ALA A 54 -4.61 9.11 -1.71
CA ALA A 54 -3.48 9.78 -1.07
C ALA A 54 -2.49 10.36 -2.11
N LEU A 55 -2.18 9.60 -3.17
CA LEU A 55 -1.35 10.07 -4.28
C LEU A 55 -1.97 11.27 -5.00
N GLY A 56 -3.27 11.21 -5.29
CA GLY A 56 -4.00 12.32 -5.92
C GLY A 56 -3.95 13.60 -5.09
N LEU A 57 -4.17 13.48 -3.78
CA LEU A 57 -4.05 14.61 -2.85
C LEU A 57 -2.63 15.18 -2.82
N PHE A 58 -1.61 14.32 -2.80
CA PHE A 58 -0.21 14.73 -2.85
C PHE A 58 0.11 15.53 -4.12
N ILE A 59 -0.32 15.05 -5.28
CA ILE A 59 -0.13 15.75 -6.57
C ILE A 59 -0.84 17.12 -6.56
N VAL A 60 -2.06 17.20 -6.03
CA VAL A 60 -2.80 18.47 -5.93
C VAL A 60 -2.06 19.46 -5.02
N ILE A 61 -1.51 19.00 -3.90
CA ILE A 61 -0.72 19.83 -3.00
C ILE A 61 0.54 20.35 -3.73
N LEU A 62 1.26 19.49 -4.44
CA LEU A 62 2.43 19.90 -5.21
C LEU A 62 2.08 20.90 -6.30
N ALA A 63 0.97 20.71 -7.02
CA ALA A 63 0.51 21.65 -8.04
C ALA A 63 0.16 23.02 -7.44
N LYS A 64 -0.48 23.05 -6.27
CA LYS A 64 -0.76 24.30 -5.54
C LYS A 64 0.53 25.01 -5.12
N ILE A 65 1.48 24.29 -4.54
CA ILE A 65 2.78 24.85 -4.14
C ILE A 65 3.53 25.38 -5.38
N ALA A 66 3.57 24.62 -6.47
CA ALA A 66 4.22 25.04 -7.71
C ALA A 66 3.61 26.32 -8.28
N LYS A 67 2.27 26.46 -8.25
CA LYS A 67 1.58 27.68 -8.68
C LYS A 67 2.00 28.89 -7.84
N GLU A 68 2.01 28.77 -6.52
CA GLU A 68 2.42 29.86 -5.61
C GLU A 68 3.89 30.26 -5.78
N VAL A 69 4.78 29.33 -6.15
CA VAL A 69 6.21 29.61 -6.37
C VAL A 69 6.50 30.22 -7.75
N LEU A 70 5.71 29.85 -8.77
CA LEU A 70 5.91 30.28 -10.16
C LEU A 70 5.13 31.55 -10.55
N THR A 71 4.29 32.09 -9.65
CA THR A 71 3.52 33.33 -9.85
C THR A 71 4.13 34.45 -9.03
#